data_AF-A0A1Q3WX68-F1
#
_entry.id   AF-A0A1Q3WX68-F1
#
_cell.length_a   1.000
_cell.length_b   1.000
_cell.length_c   1.000
_cell.angle_alpha   90.00
_cell.angle_beta   90.00
_cell.angle_gamma   90.00
#
_symmetry.space_group_name_H-M   'P 1'
#
loop_
_entity.id
_entity.type
_entity.pdbx_description
1 polymer ?
#
loop_
_entity_poly.entity_id
_entity_poly.type
_entity_poly.pdbx_seq_one_letter_code
_entity_poly.pdbx_strand_id
1 'polypeptide(L)'
;MENNYNDIETVPYIKSQPVWAFCLLSFFTFGIYTIYWFYKNWAFFRDVYNWDIYPFWRAIFNIFFVHTLLEHVNDVAVEKGHPGIRSNGYATGFVVLAVAQRILDRMSPDSLALMALFIPPFLFLVPSVKQLNYIYRQAYPNKYNPALGPGEFLIVIGGGIVMVLAIAGLLMGENPS
;
A
#
# COMPACT_ATOMS: atom_id res chain seq x y z
N MET A 1 26.12 2.79 19.66
CA MET A 1 24.98 3.02 18.75
C MET A 1 23.80 3.21 19.66
N GLU A 2 23.32 4.45 19.73
CA GLU A 2 22.36 4.91 20.73
C GLU A 2 20.98 4.29 20.43
N ASN A 3 20.38 3.66 21.45
CA ASN A 3 19.17 2.87 21.33
C ASN A 3 17.95 3.80 21.14
N ASN A 4 17.68 4.26 19.90
CA ASN A 4 16.47 5.03 19.53
C ASN A 4 15.17 4.18 19.51
N TYR A 5 15.15 3.03 20.19
CA TYR A 5 14.13 1.99 20.00
C TYR A 5 12.90 2.13 20.91
N ASN A 6 12.95 3.01 21.91
CA ASN A 6 11.80 3.32 22.77
C ASN A 6 10.76 4.23 22.08
N ASP A 7 11.06 4.74 20.88
CA ASP A 7 10.23 5.76 20.21
C ASP A 7 9.14 5.19 19.29
N ILE A 8 9.04 3.87 19.11
CA ILE A 8 7.92 3.31 18.34
C ILE A 8 6.59 3.58 19.07
N GLU A 9 6.61 3.70 20.40
CA GLU A 9 5.42 4.05 21.21
C GLU A 9 4.96 5.50 20.99
N THR A 10 5.83 6.39 20.54
CA THR A 10 5.57 7.85 20.48
C THR A 10 4.89 8.31 19.21
N VAL A 11 4.66 7.44 18.21
CA VAL A 11 4.07 7.84 16.93
C VAL A 11 2.53 7.67 16.93
N PRO A 12 1.75 8.74 17.20
CA PRO A 12 0.33 8.61 17.56
C PRO A 12 -0.57 8.26 16.37
N TYR A 13 -0.09 8.47 15.14
CA TYR A 13 -0.90 8.43 13.91
C TYR A 13 -0.90 7.07 13.21
N ILE A 14 -0.38 6.05 13.88
CA ILE A 14 -0.16 4.72 13.33
C ILE A 14 -1.28 3.78 13.71
N LYS A 15 -1.78 3.08 12.69
CA LYS A 15 -2.93 2.20 12.76
C LYS A 15 -2.55 0.87 12.14
N SER A 16 -2.77 -0.22 12.86
CA SER A 16 -2.74 -1.56 12.28
C SER A 16 -3.84 -1.64 11.22
N GLN A 17 -3.47 -1.87 9.97
CA GLN A 17 -4.41 -1.93 8.85
C GLN A 17 -4.59 -3.38 8.40
N PRO A 18 -5.76 -4.00 8.62
CA PRO A 18 -6.01 -5.36 8.14
C PRO A 18 -5.76 -5.49 6.65
N VAL A 19 -5.21 -6.63 6.23
CA VAL A 19 -4.85 -6.88 4.82
C VAL A 19 -6.04 -6.68 3.89
N TRP A 20 -7.22 -7.20 4.27
CA TRP A 20 -8.43 -7.04 3.47
C TRP A 20 -8.83 -5.58 3.31
N ALA A 21 -8.68 -4.76 4.36
CA ALA A 21 -9.02 -3.33 4.34
C ALA A 21 -8.03 -2.56 3.45
N PHE A 22 -6.73 -2.89 3.54
CA PHE A 22 -5.71 -2.36 2.65
C PHE A 22 -5.97 -2.70 1.18
N CYS A 23 -6.30 -3.96 0.87
CA CYS A 23 -6.60 -4.38 -0.50
C CYS A 23 -7.86 -3.67 -1.03
N LEU A 24 -8.90 -3.59 -0.21
CA LEU A 24 -10.16 -2.95 -0.58
C LEU A 24 -9.95 -1.46 -0.86
N LEU A 25 -9.24 -0.74 0.01
CA LEU A 25 -8.91 0.67 -0.21
C LEU A 25 -8.01 0.87 -1.43
N SER A 26 -6.99 0.02 -1.62
CA SER A 26 -6.10 0.11 -2.79
C SER A 26 -6.85 -0.13 -4.10
N PHE A 27 -7.81 -1.06 -4.10
CA PHE A 27 -8.63 -1.37 -5.26
C PHE A 27 -9.61 -0.24 -5.60
N PHE A 28 -10.44 0.19 -4.64
CA PHE A 28 -11.45 1.23 -4.89
C PHE A 28 -10.88 2.63 -5.11
N THR A 29 -9.61 2.85 -4.78
CA THR A 29 -8.91 4.11 -5.08
C THR A 29 -8.00 4.02 -6.30
N PHE A 30 -8.07 2.93 -7.08
CA PHE A 30 -7.25 2.73 -8.27
C PHE A 30 -5.74 2.92 -8.00
N GLY A 31 -5.26 2.43 -6.85
CA GLY A 31 -3.87 2.52 -6.43
C GLY A 31 -3.46 3.83 -5.73
N ILE A 32 -4.32 4.86 -5.66
CA ILE A 32 -4.01 6.10 -4.94
C ILE A 32 -3.76 5.82 -3.45
N TYR A 33 -4.56 4.95 -2.84
CA TYR A 33 -4.36 4.55 -1.45
C TYR A 33 -3.02 3.82 -1.24
N THR A 34 -2.51 3.13 -2.25
CA THR A 34 -1.18 2.51 -2.18
C THR A 34 -0.08 3.57 -2.04
N ILE A 35 -0.19 4.71 -2.74
CA ILE A 35 0.73 5.85 -2.58
C ILE A 35 0.62 6.43 -1.16
N TYR A 36 -0.61 6.61 -0.67
CA TYR A 36 -0.84 7.05 0.72
C TYR A 36 -0.18 6.10 1.73
N TRP A 37 -0.30 4.79 1.53
CA TRP A 37 0.33 3.79 2.38
C TRP A 37 1.86 3.90 2.35
N PHE A 38 2.48 4.08 1.18
CA PHE A 38 3.93 4.35 1.09
C PHE A 38 4.33 5.60 1.87
N TYR A 39 3.58 6.69 1.73
CA TYR A 39 3.83 7.93 2.47
C TYR A 39 3.80 7.70 3.97
N LYS A 40 2.77 7.03 4.48
CA LYS A 40 2.62 6.75 5.91
C LYS A 40 3.77 5.92 6.47
N ASN A 41 4.23 4.92 5.73
CA ASN A 41 5.36 4.10 6.17
C ASN A 41 6.68 4.88 6.15
N TRP A 42 6.95 5.66 5.10
CA TRP A 42 8.13 6.52 5.08
C TRP A 42 8.10 7.57 6.19
N ALA A 43 6.93 8.13 6.51
CA ALA A 43 6.77 9.07 7.61
C ALA A 43 7.02 8.39 8.96
N PHE A 44 6.54 7.16 9.13
CA PHE A 44 6.85 6.36 10.32
C PHE A 44 8.35 6.17 10.51
N PHE A 45 9.06 5.71 9.48
CA PHE A 45 10.51 5.51 9.57
C PHE A 45 11.27 6.82 9.77
N ARG A 46 10.84 7.90 9.12
CA ARG A 46 11.39 9.24 9.33
C ARG A 46 11.30 9.64 10.79
N ASP A 47 10.12 9.48 11.40
CA ASP A 47 9.86 9.97 12.75
C ASP A 47 10.49 9.06 13.83
N VAL A 48 10.51 7.74 13.63
CA VAL A 48 11.13 6.79 14.57
C VAL A 48 12.66 6.86 14.53
N TYR A 49 13.24 6.92 13.34
CA TYR A 49 14.71 6.88 13.19
C TYR A 49 15.34 8.27 13.00
N ASN A 50 14.52 9.33 13.09
CA ASN A 50 14.90 10.72 12.87
C ASN A 50 15.67 10.93 11.56
N TRP A 51 15.26 10.22 10.49
CA TRP A 51 15.94 10.31 9.20
C TRP A 51 15.61 11.62 8.49
N ASP A 52 16.62 12.24 7.88
CA ASP A 52 16.42 13.39 7.00
C ASP A 52 15.94 12.94 5.61
N ILE A 53 14.65 12.60 5.52
CA ILE A 53 14.01 12.15 4.29
C ILE A 53 12.68 12.88 4.05
N TYR A 54 12.29 12.95 2.78
CA TYR A 54 10.99 13.46 2.34
C TYR A 54 10.03 12.29 2.01
N PRO A 55 9.10 11.91 2.92
CA PRO A 55 8.23 10.75 2.73
C PRO A 55 7.31 10.87 1.51
N PHE A 56 6.84 12.09 1.23
CA PHE A 56 5.92 12.38 0.13
C PHE A 56 6.55 12.02 -1.22
N TRP A 57 7.76 12.50 -1.49
CA TRP A 57 8.46 12.21 -2.74
C TRP A 57 8.81 10.73 -2.88
N ARG A 58 9.24 10.08 -1.79
CA ARG A 58 9.49 8.63 -1.80
C ARG A 58 8.24 7.80 -2.08
N ALA A 59 7.06 8.30 -1.71
CA ALA A 59 5.79 7.66 -1.99
C ALA A 59 5.32 7.84 -3.45
N ILE A 60 5.48 9.04 -4.01
CA ILE A 60 5.21 9.29 -5.44
C ILE A 60 6.15 8.43 -6.30
N PHE A 61 7.44 8.44 -5.96
CA PHE A 61 8.48 7.68 -6.62
C PHE A 61 8.63 6.26 -6.05
N ASN A 62 7.51 5.63 -5.65
CA ASN A 62 7.52 4.32 -4.98
C ASN A 62 8.27 3.22 -5.76
N ILE A 63 8.31 3.29 -7.10
CA ILE A 63 9.04 2.32 -7.93
C ILE A 63 10.53 2.25 -7.55
N PHE A 64 11.15 3.38 -7.22
CA PHE A 64 12.56 3.43 -6.86
C PHE A 64 12.81 3.09 -5.39
N PHE A 65 11.86 3.43 -4.51
CA PHE A 65 12.04 3.34 -3.07
C PHE A 65 11.39 2.10 -2.44
N VAL A 66 10.58 1.33 -3.17
CA VAL A 66 9.88 0.15 -2.63
C VAL A 66 10.84 -0.91 -2.10
N HIS A 67 11.95 -1.17 -2.80
CA HIS A 67 12.96 -2.12 -2.36
C HIS A 67 13.48 -1.77 -0.97
N THR A 68 13.97 -0.54 -0.84
CA THR A 68 14.48 -0.02 0.42
C THR A 68 13.40 -0.04 1.50
N LEU A 69 12.16 0.34 1.20
CA LEU A 69 11.10 0.33 2.21
C LEU A 69 10.81 -1.09 2.72
N LEU A 70 10.64 -2.06 1.81
CA LEU A 70 10.28 -3.42 2.21
C LEU A 70 11.41 -4.13 2.95
N GLU A 71 12.66 -3.77 2.67
CA GLU A 71 13.83 -4.23 3.41
C GLU A 71 13.81 -3.71 4.85
N HIS A 72 13.66 -2.40 5.05
CA HIS A 72 13.56 -1.82 6.41
C HIS A 72 12.38 -2.39 7.20
N VAL A 73 11.21 -2.57 6.57
CA VAL A 73 10.06 -3.22 7.21
C VAL A 73 10.41 -4.64 7.67
N ASN A 74 11.12 -5.39 6.83
CA ASN A 74 11.50 -6.75 7.16
C ASN A 74 12.54 -6.80 8.27
N ASP A 75 13.54 -5.94 8.25
CA ASP A 75 14.60 -5.92 9.26
C ASP A 75 14.02 -5.63 10.64
N VAL A 76 13.15 -4.62 10.74
CA VAL A 76 12.44 -4.29 11.98
C VAL A 76 11.50 -5.42 12.41
N ALA A 77 10.81 -6.07 11.47
CA ALA A 77 9.94 -7.19 11.80
C ALA A 77 10.74 -8.39 12.35
N VAL A 78 11.89 -8.70 11.73
CA VAL A 78 12.79 -9.78 12.15
C VAL A 78 13.38 -9.52 13.53
N GLU A 79 13.84 -8.30 13.78
CA GLU A 79 14.32 -7.86 15.09
C GLU A 79 13.25 -8.05 16.17
N LYS A 80 11.99 -7.84 15.81
CA LYS A 80 10.81 -8.05 16.68
C LYS A 80 10.32 -9.50 16.76
N GLY A 81 11.05 -10.46 16.18
CA GLY A 81 10.73 -11.89 16.27
C GLY A 81 9.84 -12.44 15.15
N HIS A 82 9.60 -11.68 14.07
CA HIS A 82 8.98 -12.22 12.86
C HIS A 82 9.98 -13.12 12.10
N PRO A 83 9.57 -14.22 11.46
CA PRO A 83 10.49 -15.11 10.71
C PRO A 83 11.12 -14.50 9.45
N GLY A 84 10.92 -13.20 9.19
CA GLY A 84 11.34 -12.52 7.96
C GLY A 84 10.58 -12.97 6.69
N ILE A 85 10.80 -12.23 5.60
CA ILE A 85 10.31 -12.53 4.26
C ILE A 85 11.39 -12.19 3.22
N ARG A 86 11.23 -12.68 1.98
CA ARG A 86 12.07 -12.29 0.85
C ARG A 86 11.62 -10.93 0.27
N SER A 87 11.85 -9.85 1.01
CA SER A 87 11.38 -8.49 0.68
C SER A 87 11.73 -8.05 -0.74
N ASN A 88 12.95 -8.35 -1.20
CA ASN A 88 13.40 -8.01 -2.55
C ASN A 88 12.56 -8.66 -3.65
N GLY A 89 12.15 -9.93 -3.48
CA GLY A 89 11.31 -10.61 -4.47
C GLY A 89 9.92 -9.97 -4.59
N TYR A 90 9.33 -9.58 -3.45
CA TYR A 90 8.05 -8.88 -3.43
C TYR A 90 8.15 -7.47 -4.01
N ALA A 91 9.21 -6.73 -3.69
CA ALA A 91 9.47 -5.42 -4.28
C ALA A 91 9.65 -5.50 -5.82
N THR A 92 10.44 -6.46 -6.31
CA THR A 92 10.59 -6.69 -7.76
C THR A 92 9.25 -7.03 -8.40
N GLY A 93 8.46 -7.91 -7.79
CA GLY A 93 7.14 -8.27 -8.30
C GLY A 93 6.19 -7.05 -8.39
N PHE A 94 6.19 -6.20 -7.37
CA PHE A 94 5.46 -4.93 -7.39
C PHE A 94 5.93 -4.03 -8.56
N VAL A 95 7.24 -3.82 -8.71
CA VAL A 95 7.80 -2.95 -9.76
C VAL A 95 7.48 -3.50 -11.15
N VAL A 96 7.77 -4.77 -11.40
CA VAL A 96 7.57 -5.41 -12.71
C VAL A 96 6.10 -5.32 -13.10
N LEU A 97 5.19 -5.67 -12.19
CA LEU A 97 3.76 -5.64 -12.48
C LEU A 97 3.25 -4.20 -12.65
N ALA A 98 3.69 -3.26 -11.80
CA ALA A 98 3.29 -1.86 -11.91
C ALA A 98 3.79 -1.18 -13.19
N VAL A 99 4.95 -1.60 -13.72
CA VAL A 99 5.45 -1.15 -15.01
C VAL A 99 4.71 -1.84 -16.15
N ALA A 100 4.51 -3.16 -16.07
CA ALA A 100 3.76 -3.92 -17.07
C ALA A 100 2.33 -3.40 -17.25
N GLN A 101 1.65 -3.05 -16.15
CA GLN A 101 0.32 -2.42 -16.18
C GLN A 101 0.35 -1.11 -16.96
N ARG A 102 1.27 -0.19 -16.64
CA ARG A 102 1.39 1.10 -17.34
C ARG A 102 1.69 0.96 -18.83
N ILE A 103 2.45 -0.06 -19.21
CA ILE A 103 2.73 -0.37 -20.61
C ILE A 103 1.46 -0.91 -21.28
N LEU A 104 0.77 -1.85 -20.63
CA LEU A 104 -0.47 -2.44 -21.11
C LEU A 104 -1.53 -1.36 -21.34
N ASP A 105 -1.78 -0.51 -20.34
CA ASP A 105 -2.76 0.60 -20.40
C ASP A 105 -2.49 1.56 -21.57
N ARG A 106 -1.24 1.71 -22.01
CA ARG A 106 -0.88 2.54 -23.16
C ARG A 106 -1.00 1.84 -24.51
N MET A 107 -0.92 0.52 -24.53
CA MET A 107 -0.91 -0.28 -25.76
C MET A 107 -2.27 -0.93 -26.05
N SER A 108 -3.08 -1.15 -25.02
CA SER A 108 -4.33 -1.90 -25.13
C SER A 108 -5.50 -0.99 -25.53
N PRO A 109 -6.38 -1.41 -26.45
CA PRO A 109 -7.65 -0.75 -26.70
C PRO A 109 -8.52 -0.67 -25.43
N ASP A 110 -9.43 0.30 -25.37
CA ASP A 110 -10.31 0.54 -24.21
C ASP A 110 -11.10 -0.71 -23.78
N SER A 111 -11.43 -1.61 -24.71
CA SER A 111 -12.12 -2.88 -24.44
C SER A 111 -11.30 -3.86 -23.58
N LEU A 112 -9.97 -3.72 -23.54
CA LEU A 112 -9.09 -4.54 -22.72
C LEU A 112 -8.71 -3.87 -21.39
N ALA A 113 -9.18 -2.64 -21.13
CA ALA A 113 -8.86 -1.90 -19.90
C ALA A 113 -9.25 -2.67 -18.62
N LEU A 114 -10.31 -3.48 -18.68
CA LEU A 114 -10.74 -4.32 -17.56
C LEU A 114 -9.76 -5.46 -17.25
N MET A 115 -8.92 -5.88 -18.21
CA MET A 115 -7.89 -6.90 -17.97
C MET A 115 -6.81 -6.39 -17.01
N ALA A 116 -6.58 -5.07 -16.95
CA ALA A 116 -5.67 -4.46 -15.98
C ALA A 116 -6.16 -4.62 -14.53
N LEU A 117 -7.44 -4.96 -14.28
CA LEU A 117 -7.95 -5.18 -12.93
C LEU A 117 -7.64 -6.58 -12.36
N PHE A 118 -7.21 -7.53 -13.20
CA PHE A 118 -7.09 -8.95 -12.78
C PHE A 118 -5.95 -9.21 -11.80
N ILE A 119 -4.82 -8.50 -11.91
CA ILE A 119 -3.68 -8.67 -11.00
C ILE A 119 -3.12 -7.30 -10.65
N PRO A 120 -3.64 -6.65 -9.59
CA PRO A 120 -3.16 -5.33 -9.21
C PRO A 120 -1.80 -5.42 -8.47
N PRO A 121 -0.84 -4.50 -8.75
CA PRO A 121 0.50 -4.52 -8.17
C PRO A 121 0.53 -4.56 -6.64
N PHE A 122 -0.44 -3.93 -5.98
CA PHE A 122 -0.47 -3.83 -4.52
C PHE A 122 -0.54 -5.20 -3.81
N LEU A 123 -0.93 -6.28 -4.50
CA LEU A 123 -0.92 -7.63 -3.95
C LEU A 123 0.48 -8.07 -3.49
N PHE A 124 1.54 -7.61 -4.17
CA PHE A 124 2.91 -7.87 -3.77
C PHE A 124 3.31 -7.17 -2.47
N LEU A 125 2.54 -6.17 -2.02
CA LEU A 125 2.79 -5.48 -0.74
C LEU A 125 2.15 -6.19 0.46
N VAL A 126 1.26 -7.17 0.22
CA VAL A 126 0.51 -7.88 1.28
C VAL A 126 1.42 -8.50 2.36
N PRO A 127 2.53 -9.18 2.04
CA PRO A 127 3.44 -9.71 3.06
C PRO A 127 4.00 -8.60 3.96
N SER A 128 4.40 -7.48 3.38
CA SER A 128 4.93 -6.33 4.13
C SER A 128 3.87 -5.65 4.98
N VAL A 129 2.62 -5.60 4.51
CA VAL A 129 1.48 -5.13 5.32
C VAL A 129 1.28 -6.04 6.54
N LYS A 130 1.44 -7.36 6.39
CA LYS A 130 1.39 -8.29 7.54
C LYS A 130 2.54 -8.06 8.51
N GLN A 131 3.75 -7.82 8.03
CA GLN A 131 4.91 -7.49 8.86
C GLN A 131 4.71 -6.19 9.65
N LEU A 132 4.22 -5.13 9.02
CA LEU A 132 3.90 -3.88 9.70
C LEU A 132 2.82 -4.08 10.76
N ASN A 133 1.76 -4.83 10.46
CA ASN A 133 0.74 -5.16 11.44
C ASN A 133 1.29 -5.97 12.63
N TYR A 134 2.26 -6.86 12.38
CA TYR A 134 2.96 -7.57 13.44
C TYR A 134 3.75 -6.61 14.34
N ILE A 135 4.53 -5.70 13.74
CA ILE A 135 5.27 -4.64 14.45
C ILE A 135 4.31 -3.79 15.30
N TYR A 136 3.17 -3.39 14.75
CA TYR A 136 2.18 -2.55 15.44
C TYR A 136 1.46 -3.26 16.58
N ARG A 137 1.10 -4.53 16.42
CA ARG A 137 0.45 -5.31 17.49
C ARG A 137 1.36 -5.50 18.69
N GLN A 138 2.66 -5.65 18.46
CA GLN A 138 3.62 -5.72 19.55
C GLN A 138 3.81 -4.37 20.24
N ALA A 139 3.86 -3.27 19.49
CA ALA A 139 4.00 -1.93 20.06
C ALA A 139 2.75 -1.47 20.82
N TYR A 140 1.55 -1.92 20.41
CA TYR A 140 0.28 -1.49 20.99
C TYR A 140 -0.68 -2.68 21.21
N PRO A 141 -0.38 -3.60 22.13
CA PRO A 141 -1.13 -4.85 22.29
C PRO A 141 -2.62 -4.63 22.66
N ASN A 142 -2.93 -3.56 23.38
CA ASN A 142 -4.28 -3.28 23.89
C ASN A 142 -5.02 -2.16 23.14
N LYS A 143 -4.44 -1.62 22.06
CA LYS A 143 -5.07 -0.53 21.29
C LYS A 143 -5.99 -1.11 20.24
N TYR A 144 -7.30 -1.02 20.47
CA TYR A 144 -8.28 -1.31 19.44
C TYR A 144 -8.19 -0.27 18.32
N ASN A 145 -8.00 -0.75 17.10
CA ASN A 145 -8.05 0.06 15.89
C ASN A 145 -9.13 -0.50 14.97
N PRO A 146 -10.16 0.27 14.59
CA PRO A 146 -11.18 -0.21 13.65
C PRO A 146 -10.54 -0.52 12.30
N ALA A 147 -10.99 -1.58 11.63
CA ALA A 147 -10.40 -1.98 10.35
C ALA A 147 -10.49 -0.88 9.28
N LEU A 148 -11.63 -0.19 9.21
CA LEU A 148 -11.86 0.99 8.37
C LEU A 148 -12.32 2.14 9.26
N GLY A 149 -11.64 3.29 9.16
CA GLY A 149 -12.11 4.53 9.74
C GLY A 149 -13.27 5.14 8.93
N PRO A 150 -14.01 6.11 9.48
CA PRO A 150 -15.12 6.75 8.78
C PRO A 150 -14.72 7.37 7.42
N GLY A 151 -13.56 8.02 7.35
CA GLY A 151 -13.04 8.58 6.10
C GLY A 151 -12.65 7.51 5.08
N GLU A 152 -12.07 6.41 5.53
CA GLU A 152 -11.74 5.25 4.67
C GLU A 152 -13.01 4.62 4.10
N PHE A 153 -14.06 4.52 4.91
CA PHE A 153 -15.37 4.02 4.46
C PHE A 153 -15.99 4.91 3.37
N LEU A 154 -15.94 6.23 3.53
CA LEU A 154 -16.40 7.17 2.50
C LEU A 154 -15.62 7.04 1.19
N ILE A 155 -14.30 6.86 1.28
CA ILE A 155 -13.43 6.64 0.12
C ILE A 155 -13.85 5.38 -0.64
N VAL A 156 -14.16 4.30 0.07
CA VAL A 156 -14.63 3.05 -0.54
C VAL A 156 -15.95 3.25 -1.29
N ILE A 157 -16.92 3.94 -0.68
CA ILE A 157 -18.20 4.22 -1.33
C ILE A 157 -17.98 5.07 -2.58
N GLY A 158 -17.22 6.16 -2.48
CA GLY A 158 -16.93 7.04 -3.61
C GLY A 158 -16.22 6.30 -4.75
N GLY A 159 -15.21 5.51 -4.41
CA GLY A 159 -14.49 4.66 -5.36
C GLY A 159 -15.40 3.62 -6.04
N GLY A 160 -16.31 3.00 -5.28
CA GLY A 160 -17.30 2.08 -5.82
C GLY A 160 -18.25 2.73 -6.83
N ILE A 161 -18.73 3.94 -6.54
CA ILE A 161 -19.57 4.72 -7.46
C ILE A 161 -18.80 5.02 -8.75
N VAL A 162 -17.56 5.51 -8.65
CA VAL A 162 -16.71 5.78 -9.81
C VAL A 162 -16.48 4.53 -10.64
N MET A 163 -16.23 3.38 -9.99
CA MET A 163 -16.04 2.11 -10.68
C MET A 163 -17.30 1.67 -11.45
N VAL A 164 -18.49 1.79 -10.83
CA VAL A 164 -19.76 1.47 -11.50
C VAL A 164 -19.99 2.39 -12.71
N LEU A 165 -19.71 3.69 -12.57
CA LEU A 165 -19.82 4.65 -13.68
C LEU A 165 -18.83 4.34 -14.81
N ALA A 166 -17.59 3.96 -14.47
CA ALA A 166 -16.58 3.58 -15.46
C ALA A 166 -17.00 2.32 -16.23
N ILE A 167 -17.50 1.29 -15.53
CA ILE A 167 -18.01 0.07 -16.17
C ILE A 167 -19.22 0.39 -17.05
N ALA A 168 -20.17 1.18 -16.56
CA ALA A 168 -21.33 1.59 -17.35
C ALA A 168 -20.93 2.37 -18.61
N GLY A 169 -19.96 3.28 -18.50
CA GLY A 169 -19.40 4.03 -19.62
C GLY A 169 -18.74 3.12 -20.67
N LEU A 170 -17.94 2.14 -20.24
CA LEU A 170 -17.33 1.15 -21.13
C LEU A 170 -18.39 0.31 -21.87
N LEU A 171 -19.40 -0.19 -21.14
CA LEU A 171 -20.47 -1.01 -21.74
C LEU A 171 -21.37 -0.21 -22.69
N MET A 172 -21.64 1.06 -22.39
CA MET A 172 -22.43 1.94 -23.26
C MET A 172 -21.63 2.41 -24.48
N GLY A 173 -20.31 2.57 -24.34
CA GLY A 173 -19.41 2.93 -25.43
C GLY A 173 -19.22 1.83 -26.48
N GLU A 174 -19.47 0.57 -26.11
CA GLU A 174 -19.44 -0.59 -27.02
C GLU A 174 -20.72 -0.80 -27.83
N ASN A 175 -21.72 0.10 -27.76
CA ASN A 175 -22.89 0.07 -28.64
C ASN A 175 -22.70 0.98 -29.87
N PRO A 176 -22.20 0.48 -31.02
CA PRO A 176 -22.46 1.13 -32.29
C PRO A 176 -23.91 0.80 -32.71
N SER A 177 -24.77 1.82 -32.64
CA SER A 177 -26.17 1.89 -33.16
C SER A 177 -27.13 0.77 -32.76
#